data_AF-A0A5J5C718-F1
#
_entry.id   AF-A0A5J5C718-F1
#
_cell.length_a   1.000
_cell.length_b   1.000
_cell.length_c   1.000
_cell.angle_alpha   90.00
_cell.angle_beta   90.00
_cell.angle_gamma   90.00
#
_symmetry.space_group_name_H-M   'P 1'
#
loop_
_entity.id
_entity.type
_entity.pdbx_description
1 polymer ?
#
loop_
_entity_poly.entity_id
_entity_poly.type
_entity_poly.pdbx_seq_one_letter_code
_entity_poly.pdbx_strand_id
1 'polypeptide(L)'
;MGRMNTNYRLAVPVRKRVAIALWKLATGIEYRTISHLFGVGSISTVFNCVQDFCDSVIKVLLPQHITTPEAAKLVEIATFFHNRWRIPQCVVQ
;
A
#
# COMPACT_ATOMS: atom_id res chain seq x y z
N MET A 1 -4.58 -16.28 -11.22
CA MET A 1 -3.47 -16.91 -12.00
C MET A 1 -2.14 -16.51 -11.37
N GLY A 2 -1.25 -17.47 -11.12
CA GLY A 2 0.10 -17.20 -10.62
C GLY A 2 1.02 -16.67 -11.72
N ARG A 3 2.04 -15.88 -11.37
CA ARG A 3 3.10 -15.50 -12.33
C ARG A 3 3.83 -16.76 -12.79
N MET A 4 4.03 -16.91 -14.09
CA MET A 4 4.68 -18.07 -14.71
C MET A 4 6.20 -17.88 -14.77
N ASN A 5 6.94 -18.97 -14.72
CA ASN A 5 8.39 -18.96 -14.96
C ASN A 5 8.67 -18.62 -16.42
N THR A 6 9.74 -17.88 -16.67
CA THR A 6 10.28 -17.68 -18.03
C THR A 6 11.53 -18.54 -18.20
N ASN A 7 11.98 -18.71 -19.45
CA ASN A 7 13.21 -19.46 -19.77
C ASN A 7 14.45 -18.97 -19.01
N TYR A 8 14.48 -17.71 -18.60
CA TYR A 8 15.63 -17.08 -17.93
C TYR A 8 15.39 -16.70 -16.48
N ARG A 9 14.14 -16.80 -15.95
CA ARG A 9 13.82 -16.32 -14.61
C ARG A 9 12.63 -17.04 -13.98
N LEU A 10 12.84 -17.54 -12.76
CA LEU A 10 11.76 -18.05 -11.91
C LEU A 10 10.86 -16.90 -11.41
N ALA A 11 9.55 -17.13 -11.45
CA ALA A 11 8.59 -16.20 -10.90
C ALA A 11 8.78 -16.07 -9.38
N VAL A 12 8.69 -14.84 -8.86
CA VAL A 12 8.73 -14.62 -7.41
C VAL A 12 7.46 -15.21 -6.78
N PRO A 13 7.57 -16.19 -5.87
CA PRO A 13 6.40 -16.81 -5.24
C PRO A 13 5.52 -15.78 -4.52
N VAL A 14 4.21 -15.99 -4.49
CA VAL A 14 3.24 -15.06 -3.85
C VAL A 14 3.65 -14.71 -2.42
N ARG A 15 3.99 -15.72 -1.60
CA ARG A 15 4.43 -15.51 -0.20
C ARG A 15 5.62 -14.56 -0.11
N LYS A 16 6.59 -14.70 -1.02
CA LYS A 16 7.78 -13.85 -1.07
C LYS A 16 7.43 -12.42 -1.51
N ARG A 17 6.50 -12.25 -2.47
CA ARG A 17 6.00 -10.92 -2.87
C ARG A 17 5.31 -10.18 -1.73
N VAL A 18 4.46 -10.89 -0.97
CA VAL A 18 3.80 -10.33 0.21
C VAL A 18 4.82 -9.95 1.29
N ALA A 19 5.79 -10.82 1.57
CA ALA A 19 6.85 -10.52 2.54
C ALA A 19 7.67 -9.27 2.14
N ILE A 20 8.00 -9.13 0.86
CA ILE A 20 8.68 -7.94 0.33
C ILE A 20 7.86 -6.67 0.56
N ALA A 21 6.56 -6.72 0.24
CA ALA A 21 5.67 -5.57 0.39
C ALA A 21 5.52 -5.15 1.86
N LEU A 22 5.26 -6.12 2.74
CA LEU A 22 5.16 -5.88 4.19
C LEU A 22 6.47 -5.31 4.74
N TRP A 23 7.62 -5.85 4.33
CA TRP A 23 8.92 -5.34 4.77
C TRP A 23 9.14 -3.89 4.34
N LYS A 24 8.79 -3.55 3.09
CA LYS A 24 8.86 -2.17 2.59
C LYS A 24 7.97 -1.24 3.42
N LEU A 25 6.72 -1.62 3.66
CA LEU A 25 5.75 -0.80 4.39
C LEU A 25 6.14 -0.63 5.87
N ALA A 26 6.73 -1.66 6.48
CA ALA A 26 7.15 -1.61 7.89
C ALA A 26 8.42 -0.78 8.11
N THR A 27 9.39 -0.85 7.19
CA THR A 27 10.75 -0.29 7.41
C THR A 27 11.04 0.99 6.64
N GLY A 28 10.32 1.26 5.53
CA GLY A 28 10.54 2.44 4.71
C GLY A 28 11.83 2.46 3.88
N ILE A 29 12.74 1.49 4.03
CA ILE A 29 14.07 1.46 3.39
C ILE A 29 14.02 1.40 1.85
N GLU A 30 15.12 1.71 1.17
CA GLU A 30 15.17 1.79 -0.29
C GLU A 30 14.93 0.45 -0.97
N TYR A 31 14.33 0.48 -2.16
CA TYR A 31 14.04 -0.71 -2.94
C TYR A 31 15.29 -1.52 -3.32
N ARG A 32 16.43 -0.85 -3.50
CA ARG A 32 17.72 -1.52 -3.77
C ARG A 32 18.12 -2.44 -2.63
N THR A 33 18.06 -1.93 -1.39
CA THR A 33 18.38 -2.67 -0.17
C THR A 33 17.47 -3.88 -0.03
N ILE A 34 16.16 -3.71 -0.28
CA ILE A 34 15.18 -4.80 -0.25
C ILE A 34 15.44 -5.83 -1.35
N SER A 35 15.80 -5.37 -2.54
CA SER A 35 16.14 -6.26 -3.68
C SER A 35 17.30 -7.18 -3.32
N HIS A 36 18.34 -6.64 -2.68
CA HIS A 36 19.47 -7.44 -2.20
C HIS A 36 19.06 -8.38 -1.05
N LEU A 37 18.34 -7.86 -0.04
CA LEU A 37 17.91 -8.64 1.14
C LEU A 37 17.06 -9.86 0.77
N PHE A 38 16.12 -9.68 -0.15
CA PHE A 38 15.24 -10.76 -0.59
C PHE A 38 15.80 -11.55 -1.78
N GLY A 39 17.01 -11.26 -2.27
CA GLY A 39 17.59 -11.96 -3.43
C GLY A 39 16.70 -11.87 -4.67
N VAL A 40 16.22 -10.66 -4.97
CA VAL A 40 15.40 -10.37 -6.15
C VAL A 40 16.26 -9.63 -7.16
N GLY A 41 16.29 -10.13 -8.40
CA GLY A 41 17.23 -9.64 -9.42
C GLY A 41 16.95 -8.24 -9.97
N SER A 42 15.86 -7.57 -9.59
CA SER A 42 15.62 -6.19 -10.02
C SER A 42 14.82 -5.37 -9.02
N ILE A 43 15.21 -4.09 -8.90
CA ILE A 43 14.50 -3.05 -8.16
C ILE A 43 13.05 -2.93 -8.65
N SER A 44 12.83 -3.02 -9.96
CA SER A 44 11.49 -3.00 -10.55
C SER A 44 10.59 -4.13 -10.04
N THR A 45 11.15 -5.30 -9.73
CA THR A 45 10.37 -6.41 -9.19
C THR A 45 9.90 -6.09 -7.77
N VAL A 46 10.77 -5.51 -6.95
CA VAL A 46 10.42 -5.08 -5.58
C VAL A 46 9.30 -4.04 -5.65
N PHE A 47 9.46 -3.01 -6.47
CA PHE A 47 8.45 -1.98 -6.69
C PHE A 47 7.10 -2.59 -7.12
N ASN A 48 7.10 -3.48 -8.12
CA ASN A 48 5.89 -4.13 -8.59
C ASN A 48 5.25 -5.01 -7.50
N CYS A 49 6.03 -5.68 -6.65
CA CYS A 49 5.45 -6.44 -5.53
C CYS A 49 4.73 -5.54 -4.52
N VAL A 50 5.27 -4.35 -4.26
CA VAL A 50 4.68 -3.36 -3.35
C VAL A 50 3.40 -2.79 -3.98
N GLN A 51 3.43 -2.40 -5.25
CA GLN A 51 2.25 -1.90 -5.97
C GLN A 51 1.14 -2.96 -6.05
N ASP A 52 1.46 -4.17 -6.54
CA ASP A 52 0.49 -5.28 -6.64
C ASP A 52 -0.18 -5.57 -5.29
N PHE A 53 0.60 -5.50 -4.20
CA PHE A 53 0.10 -5.71 -2.84
C PHE A 53 -0.81 -4.56 -2.40
N CYS A 54 -0.38 -3.31 -2.54
CA CYS A 54 -1.17 -2.14 -2.18
C CYS A 54 -2.50 -2.10 -2.95
N ASP A 55 -2.48 -2.35 -4.27
CA ASP A 55 -3.70 -2.39 -5.08
C ASP A 55 -4.66 -3.48 -4.61
N SER A 56 -4.13 -4.65 -4.25
CA SER A 56 -4.92 -5.75 -3.72
C SER A 56 -5.53 -5.40 -2.34
N VAL A 57 -4.75 -4.76 -1.48
CA VAL A 57 -5.21 -4.28 -0.16
C VAL A 57 -6.29 -3.22 -0.33
N ILE A 58 -6.09 -2.23 -1.20
CA ILE A 58 -7.07 -1.18 -1.46
C ILE A 58 -8.35 -1.80 -2.02
N LYS A 59 -8.25 -2.73 -2.96
CA LYS A 59 -9.44 -3.35 -3.58
C LYS A 59 -10.25 -4.20 -2.60
N VAL A 60 -9.58 -4.92 -1.69
CA VAL A 60 -10.22 -5.93 -0.84
C VAL A 60 -10.47 -5.44 0.58
N LEU A 61 -9.47 -4.83 1.21
CA LEU A 61 -9.51 -4.47 2.63
C LEU A 61 -10.07 -3.07 2.88
N LEU A 62 -9.84 -2.12 1.96
CA LEU A 62 -10.32 -0.74 2.14
C LEU A 62 -11.84 -0.67 2.33
N PRO A 63 -12.68 -1.32 1.51
CA PRO A 63 -14.14 -1.29 1.71
C PRO A 63 -14.62 -1.98 2.99
N GLN A 64 -13.81 -2.88 3.56
CA GLN A 64 -14.15 -3.62 4.79
C GLN A 64 -13.82 -2.84 6.06
N HIS A 65 -12.79 -1.98 6.00
CA HIS A 65 -12.25 -1.29 7.18
C HIS A 65 -12.41 0.22 7.15
N ILE A 66 -12.57 0.82 5.97
CA ILE A 66 -12.69 2.27 5.80
C ILE A 66 -14.03 2.54 5.15
N THR A 67 -14.92 3.16 5.92
CA THR A 67 -16.23 3.62 5.45
C THR A 67 -16.18 5.13 5.30
N THR A 68 -16.64 5.64 4.15
CA THR A 68 -16.83 7.07 3.96
C THR A 68 -17.94 7.56 4.90
N PRO A 69 -17.66 8.51 5.80
CA PRO A 69 -18.68 9.05 6.69
C PRO A 69 -19.75 9.83 5.91
N GLU A 70 -20.96 9.88 6.45
CA GLU A 70 -22.07 10.68 5.90
C GLU A 70 -21.76 12.18 5.95
N ALA A 71 -22.40 12.97 5.07
CA ALA A 71 -22.24 14.43 5.00
C ALA A 71 -22.34 15.13 6.36
N ALA A 72 -23.30 14.74 7.22
CA ALA A 72 -23.45 15.32 8.56
C ALA A 72 -22.19 15.08 9.43
N LYS A 73 -21.65 13.86 9.38
CA LYS A 73 -20.45 13.49 10.13
C LYS A 73 -19.18 14.12 9.54
N LEU A 74 -19.14 14.34 8.22
CA LEU A 74 -18.07 15.11 7.57
C LEU A 74 -18.03 16.56 8.06
N VAL A 75 -19.20 17.20 8.20
CA VAL A 75 -19.29 18.56 8.78
C VAL A 75 -18.80 18.57 10.23
N GLU A 76 -19.22 17.61 11.04
CA GLU A 76 -18.76 17.48 12.43
C GLU A 76 -17.23 17.35 12.52
N ILE A 77 -16.64 16.47 11.70
CA ILE A 77 -15.19 16.30 11.61
C ILE A 77 -14.52 17.61 11.18
N ALA A 78 -15.05 18.29 10.17
CA ALA A 78 -14.50 19.55 9.69
C ALA A 78 -14.49 20.63 10.79
N THR A 79 -15.61 20.77 11.51
CA THR A 79 -15.73 21.70 12.64
C THR A 79 -14.76 21.34 13.77
N PHE A 80 -14.62 20.05 14.10
CA PHE A 80 -13.68 19.58 15.11
C PHE A 80 -12.24 19.97 14.76
N PHE A 81 -11.79 19.69 13.53
CA PHE A 81 -10.44 20.01 13.09
C PHE A 81 -10.19 21.52 13.02
N HIS A 82 -11.17 22.31 12.58
CA HIS A 82 -11.09 23.76 12.59
C HIS A 82 -10.93 24.31 14.01
N ASN A 83 -11.73 23.84 14.96
CA ASN A 83 -11.69 24.33 16.34
C ASN A 83 -10.40 23.94 17.05
N ARG A 84 -9.90 22.72 16.83
CA ARG A 84 -8.73 22.19 17.53
C ARG A 84 -7.41 22.67 16.93
N TRP A 85 -7.31 22.72 15.60
CA TRP A 85 -6.04 22.97 14.90
C TRP A 85 -6.08 24.13 13.91
N ARG A 86 -7.21 24.84 13.76
CA ARG A 86 -7.39 25.94 12.80
C ARG A 86 -7.11 25.53 11.35
N ILE A 87 -7.41 24.28 11.01
CA ILE A 87 -7.30 23.76 9.64
C ILE A 87 -8.69 23.85 8.98
N PRO A 88 -8.95 24.87 8.13
CA PRO A 88 -10.16 24.89 7.32
C PRO A 88 -10.08 23.85 6.17
N GLN A 89 -11.24 23.38 5.68
CA GLN A 89 -11.36 22.49 4.51
C GLN A 89 -10.61 21.14 4.62
N CYS A 90 -10.56 20.52 5.80
CA CYS A 90 -9.95 19.20 5.97
C CYS A 90 -10.80 18.03 5.45
N VAL A 91 -12.01 18.31 4.96
CA VAL A 91 -12.89 17.33 4.30
C VAL A 91 -13.21 17.81 2.89
N VAL A 92 -13.29 16.88 1.94
CA VAL A 92 -13.73 17.15 0.58
C VAL A 92 -15.26 17.17 0.61
N GLN A 93 -15.86 18.31 0.27
CA GLN A 93 -17.32 18.46 0.18
C GLN A 93 -17.86 17.89 -1.13
#